data_AF-A0AAW7CTR2-F1
#
_entry.id   AF-A0AAW7CTR2-F1
#
_cell.length_a   1.000
_cell.length_b   1.000
_cell.length_c   1.000
_cell.angle_alpha   90.00
_cell.angle_beta   90.00
_cell.angle_gamma   90.00
#
_symmetry.space_group_name_H-M   'P 1'
#
loop_
_entity.id
_entity.type
_entity.pdbx_description
1 polymer ?
#
loop_
_entity_poly.entity_id
_entity_poly.type
_entity_poly.pdbx_seq_one_letter_code
_entity_poly.pdbx_strand_id
1 'polypeptide(L)'
;MAYIIKPRLKELLEKSEYSSQKEFAKAVGVREPTISRFDSQSRYDIVTLVAISRTLGVTIDDLFHITWYDPFNPDEQEYTNETLKNKMTEKSPKTGS
;
A
#
# COMPACT_ATOMS: atom_id res chain seq x y z
N MET A 1 -0.60 21.33 -3.79
CA MET A 1 -0.40 19.92 -3.43
C MET A 1 -1.30 19.48 -2.29
N ALA A 2 -2.19 18.53 -2.59
CA ALA A 2 -2.94 17.73 -1.62
C ALA A 2 -2.67 16.25 -1.89
N TYR A 3 -2.60 15.43 -0.84
CA TYR A 3 -2.49 13.98 -0.98
C TYR A 3 -3.86 13.32 -0.88
N ILE A 4 -4.12 12.36 -1.76
CA ILE A 4 -5.26 11.47 -1.69
C ILE A 4 -4.72 10.09 -1.33
N ILE A 5 -5.02 9.65 -0.11
CA ILE A 5 -4.51 8.41 0.48
C ILE A 5 -5.68 7.44 0.62
N LYS A 6 -5.55 6.25 0.04
CA LYS A 6 -6.53 5.16 0.20
C LYS A 6 -5.84 3.92 0.77
N PRO A 7 -6.32 3.33 1.86
CA PRO A 7 -5.71 2.11 2.39
C PRO A 7 -5.96 0.93 1.45
N ARG A 8 -5.03 -0.03 1.43
CA ARG A 8 -5.07 -1.19 0.51
C ARG A 8 -4.64 -2.50 1.16
N LEU A 9 -4.89 -2.69 2.46
CA LEU A 9 -4.43 -3.87 3.19
C LEU A 9 -5.01 -5.16 2.61
N LYS A 10 -6.29 -5.17 2.21
CA LYS A 10 -6.90 -6.36 1.59
C LYS A 10 -6.14 -6.83 0.34
N GLU A 11 -5.74 -5.90 -0.54
CA GLU A 11 -4.97 -6.23 -1.74
C GLU A 11 -3.60 -6.83 -1.42
N LEU A 12 -2.97 -6.36 -0.34
CA LEU A 12 -1.69 -6.89 0.14
C LEU A 12 -1.85 -8.29 0.72
N LEU A 13 -2.93 -8.53 1.47
CA LEU A 13 -3.21 -9.85 2.04
C LEU A 13 -3.49 -10.91 0.99
N GLU A 14 -4.18 -10.55 -0.10
CA GLU A 14 -4.41 -11.46 -1.25
C GLU A 14 -3.10 -11.91 -1.92
N LYS A 15 -2.02 -11.13 -1.77
CA LYS A 15 -0.68 -11.44 -2.31
C LYS A 15 0.29 -11.98 -1.25
N SER A 16 -0.17 -12.13 -0.01
CA SER A 16 0.64 -12.59 1.13
C SER A 16 0.54 -14.10 1.31
N GLU A 17 1.33 -14.63 2.25
CA GLU A 17 1.24 -16.03 2.67
C GLU A 17 0.05 -16.32 3.61
N TYR A 18 -0.62 -15.29 4.13
CA TYR A 18 -1.71 -15.45 5.09
C TYR A 18 -3.01 -15.84 4.41
N SER A 19 -3.63 -16.91 4.89
CA SER A 19 -4.85 -17.47 4.28
C SER A 19 -6.13 -16.76 4.71
N SER A 20 -6.08 -15.96 5.79
CA SER A 20 -7.24 -15.21 6.29
C SER A 20 -6.87 -13.97 7.11
N GLN A 21 -7.81 -13.04 7.25
CA GLN A 21 -7.65 -11.86 8.12
C GLN A 21 -7.44 -12.24 9.59
N LYS A 22 -8.08 -13.32 10.05
CA LYS A 22 -7.93 -13.82 11.43
C LYS A 22 -6.53 -14.33 11.70
N GLU A 23 -5.97 -15.10 10.77
CA GLU A 23 -4.60 -15.59 10.83
C GLU A 23 -3.60 -14.42 10.84
N PHE A 24 -3.81 -13.47 9.92
CA PHE A 24 -2.99 -12.27 9.85
C PHE A 24 -3.06 -11.44 11.15
N ALA A 25 -4.25 -11.24 11.69
CA ALA A 25 -4.43 -10.50 12.95
C ALA A 25 -3.64 -11.14 14.10
N LYS A 26 -3.60 -12.47 14.15
CA LYS A 26 -2.80 -13.22 15.13
C LYS A 26 -1.29 -13.01 14.91
N ALA A 27 -0.83 -13.03 13.66
CA ALA A 27 0.58 -12.78 13.32
C ALA A 27 1.04 -11.36 13.70
N VAL A 28 0.18 -10.36 13.43
CA VAL A 28 0.43 -8.96 13.79
C VAL A 28 0.33 -8.73 15.31
N GLY A 29 -0.43 -9.57 16.03
CA GLY A 29 -0.67 -9.41 17.47
C GLY A 29 -1.81 -8.43 17.80
N VAL A 30 -2.78 -8.29 16.89
CA VAL A 30 -3.96 -7.42 17.07
C VAL A 30 -5.26 -8.21 17.03
N ARG A 31 -6.38 -7.56 17.36
CA ARG A 31 -7.70 -8.18 17.21
C ARG A 31 -8.12 -8.17 15.74
N GLU A 32 -8.83 -9.20 15.31
CA GLU A 32 -9.35 -9.33 13.95
C GLU A 32 -10.17 -8.10 13.47
N PRO A 33 -11.01 -7.44 14.30
CA PRO A 33 -11.68 -6.21 13.90
C PRO A 33 -10.73 -5.06 13.52
N THR A 34 -9.50 -5.02 14.05
CA THR A 34 -8.49 -4.02 13.66
C THR A 34 -8.08 -4.21 12.20
N ILE A 35 -7.91 -5.45 11.75
CA ILE A 35 -7.59 -5.78 10.36
C ILE A 35 -8.82 -5.55 9.47
N SER A 36 -9.99 -6.04 9.89
CA SER A 36 -11.23 -5.91 9.13
C SER A 36 -11.61 -4.47 8.84
N ARG A 37 -11.38 -3.55 9.81
CA ARG A 37 -11.70 -2.12 9.66
C ARG A 37 -10.62 -1.32 8.94
N PHE A 38 -9.44 -1.90 8.71
CA PHE A 38 -8.29 -1.17 8.17
C PHE A 38 -8.66 -0.40 6.91
N ASP A 39 -9.26 -1.04 5.90
CA ASP A 39 -9.54 -0.36 4.63
C ASP A 39 -10.72 0.64 4.68
N SER A 40 -11.49 0.65 5.77
CA SER A 40 -12.66 1.52 5.95
C SER A 40 -12.41 2.74 6.84
N GLN A 41 -11.32 2.76 7.61
CA GLN A 41 -11.07 3.79 8.60
C GLN A 41 -10.15 4.90 8.07
N SER A 42 -10.24 6.08 8.70
CA SER A 42 -9.41 7.24 8.36
C SER A 42 -8.33 7.55 9.41
N ARG A 43 -8.35 6.85 10.56
CA ARG A 43 -7.40 7.05 11.66
C ARG A 43 -6.78 5.73 12.03
N TYR A 44 -5.47 5.77 12.23
CA TYR A 44 -4.66 4.59 12.54
C TYR A 44 -3.79 4.90 13.73
N ASP A 45 -3.61 3.89 14.56
CA ASP A 45 -2.57 3.90 15.57
C ASP A 45 -1.20 3.58 14.91
N ILE A 46 -0.16 4.35 15.27
CA ILE A 46 1.16 4.23 14.65
C ILE A 46 1.79 2.87 14.94
N VAL A 47 1.59 2.33 16.16
CA VAL A 47 2.11 0.99 16.51
C VAL A 47 1.47 -0.08 15.63
N THR A 48 0.18 0.06 15.35
CA THR A 48 -0.55 -0.84 14.46
C THR A 48 -0.02 -0.78 13.02
N LEU A 49 0.24 0.41 12.47
CA LEU A 49 0.82 0.55 11.12
C LEU A 49 2.21 -0.09 11.03
N VAL A 50 3.05 0.13 12.04
CA VAL A 50 4.39 -0.44 12.12
C VAL A 50 4.33 -1.97 12.24
N ALA A 51 3.41 -2.51 13.05
CA ALA A 51 3.26 -3.95 13.22
C ALA A 51 2.80 -4.62 11.91
N ILE A 52 1.79 -4.06 11.24
CA ILE A 52 1.25 -4.58 9.98
C ILE A 52 2.32 -4.56 8.88
N SER A 53 2.98 -3.42 8.67
CA SER A 53 4.02 -3.27 7.63
C SER A 53 5.18 -4.25 7.82
N ARG A 54 5.68 -4.39 9.06
CA ARG A 54 6.74 -5.36 9.38
C ARG A 54 6.31 -6.82 9.19
N THR A 55 5.08 -7.15 9.56
CA THR A 55 4.55 -8.51 9.41
C THR A 55 4.41 -8.89 7.93
N LEU A 56 4.05 -7.92 7.08
CA LEU A 56 3.97 -8.13 5.63
C LEU A 56 5.30 -7.95 4.88
N GLY A 57 6.36 -7.48 5.54
CA GLY A 57 7.64 -7.19 4.91
C GLY A 57 7.59 -6.01 3.91
N VAL A 58 6.69 -5.05 4.12
CA VAL A 58 6.51 -3.86 3.27
C VAL A 58 6.76 -2.57 4.05
N THR A 59 6.80 -1.42 3.37
CA THR A 59 6.85 -0.12 4.04
C THR A 59 5.46 0.32 4.52
N ILE A 60 5.39 1.32 5.40
CA ILE A 60 4.09 1.89 5.81
C ILE A 60 3.38 2.51 4.61
N ASP A 61 4.10 3.16 3.70
CA ASP A 61 3.55 3.78 2.49
C ASP A 61 2.90 2.75 1.58
N ASP A 62 3.48 1.54 1.47
CA ASP A 62 2.92 0.45 0.68
C ASP A 62 1.55 -0.02 1.18
N LEU A 63 1.19 0.25 2.44
CA LEU A 63 -0.15 -0.03 2.99
C LEU A 63 -1.24 0.85 2.38
N PHE A 64 -0.86 1.85 1.58
CA PHE A 64 -1.76 2.82 0.97
C PHE A 64 -1.48 3.01 -0.53
N HIS A 65 -2.53 3.37 -1.26
CA HIS A 65 -2.42 4.06 -2.53
C HIS A 65 -2.28 5.56 -2.24
N ILE A 66 -1.14 6.13 -2.58
CA ILE A 66 -0.81 7.55 -2.35
C ILE A 66 -0.76 8.26 -3.69
N THR A 67 -1.80 9.03 -4.02
CA THR A 67 -1.76 9.98 -5.14
C THR A 67 -1.66 11.40 -4.63
N TRP A 68 -1.18 12.32 -5.46
CA TRP A 68 -1.17 13.74 -5.18
C TRP A 68 -2.01 14.49 -6.22
N TYR A 69 -2.49 15.65 -5.83
CA TYR A 69 -3.29 16.56 -6.64
C TYR A 69 -2.75 17.97 -6.49
N ASP A 70 -2.41 18.61 -7.60
CA ASP A 70 -2.15 20.05 -7.63
C ASP A 70 -3.43 20.79 -8.07
N PRO A 71 -4.10 21.54 -7.18
CA PRO A 71 -5.27 22.32 -7.55
C PRO A 71 -4.99 23.41 -8.60
N PHE A 72 -3.72 23.77 -8.79
CA PHE A 72 -3.30 24.76 -9.78
C PHE A 72 -2.87 24.14 -11.12
N ASN A 73 -2.74 22.81 -11.18
CA ASN A 73 -2.42 22.07 -12.40
C ASN A 73 -3.18 20.73 -12.44
N PRO A 74 -4.50 20.74 -12.72
CA PRO A 74 -5.37 19.57 -12.60
C PRO A 74 -5.06 18.45 -13.62
N ASP A 75 -4.34 18.77 -14.68
CA ASP A 75 -3.95 17.84 -15.76
C ASP A 75 -2.63 17.09 -15.45
N GLU A 76 -1.83 17.58 -14.49
CA GLU A 76 -0.66 16.89 -13.94
C GLU A 76 -1.10 15.93 -12.81
N GLN A 77 -1.70 14.80 -13.19
CA GLN A 77 -1.94 13.69 -12.27
C GLN A 77 -0.83 12.64 -12.47
N GLU A 78 0.11 12.55 -11.54
CA GLU A 78 1.11 11.48 -11.55
C GLU A 78 0.56 10.25 -10.81
N TYR A 79 0.46 9.12 -11.52
CA TYR A 79 -0.03 7.85 -10.98
C TYR A 79 1.07 7.08 -10.22
N THR A 80 0.64 6.41 -9.14
CA THR A 80 1.30 5.74 -8.00
C THR A 80 2.45 4.74 -8.26
N ASN A 81 3.01 4.18 -7.17
CA ASN A 81 4.10 3.20 -7.09
C ASN A 81 4.04 1.99 -8.05
N GLU A 82 2.88 1.58 -8.55
CA GLU A 82 2.77 0.56 -9.61
C GLU A 82 3.26 1.07 -10.98
N THR A 83 3.07 2.36 -11.28
CA THR A 83 3.61 3.04 -12.46
C THR A 83 5.14 3.11 -12.42
N LEU A 84 5.75 3.20 -11.24
CA LEU A 84 7.21 3.14 -11.04
C LEU A 84 7.74 1.70 -11.19
N LYS A 85 7.05 0.68 -10.65
CA LYS A 85 7.42 -0.73 -10.83
C LYS A 85 7.44 -1.13 -12.32
N ASN A 86 6.43 -0.72 -13.07
CA ASN A 86 6.33 -1.03 -14.50
C ASN A 86 7.33 -0.23 -15.37
N LYS A 87 7.70 1.00 -14.97
CA LYS A 87 8.77 1.77 -15.65
C LYS A 87 10.19 1.26 -15.36
N MET A 88 10.44 0.65 -14.21
CA MET A 88 11.76 0.06 -13.87
C MET A 88 12.04 -1.27 -14.61
N THR A 89 11.00 -1.98 -15.05
CA THR A 89 11.13 -3.22 -15.85
C THR A 89 11.37 -2.99 -17.34
N GLU A 90 11.21 -1.76 -17.84
CA GLU A 90 11.37 -1.43 -19.29
C GLU A 90 12.74 -0.82 -19.66
N LYS A 91 13.67 -0.63 -18.72
CA LYS A 91 15.04 -0.19 -19.05
C LYS A 91 16.07 -1.31 -18.90
N SER A 92 16.19 -2.13 -19.95
CA SER A 92 17.48 -2.65 -20.39
C SER A 92 17.53 -2.56 -21.91
N PRO A 93 18.42 -1.73 -22.49
CA PRO A 93 18.56 -1.64 -23.94
C PRO A 93 19.23 -2.93 -24.42
N LYS A 94 18.57 -3.70 -25.28
CA LYS A 94 19.31 -4.55 -26.22
C LYS A 94 19.52 -3.75 -27.49
N THR A 95 20.70 -3.18 -27.53
CA THR A 95 21.47 -2.82 -28.71
C THR A 95 21.13 -3.70 -29.90
N GLY A 96 20.88 -3.04 -31.03
CA GLY A 96 20.65 -3.70 -32.30
C GLY A 96 21.78 -4.65 -32.68
N SER A 97 21.39 -5.64 -33.48
CA SER A 97 22.25 -6.30 -34.43
C SER A 97 21.42 -6.62 -35.67
#